data_AF-A0A6L7WSS6-F1
#
_entry.id   AF-A0A6L7WSS6-F1
#
_cell.length_a   1.000
_cell.length_b   1.000
_cell.length_c   1.000
_cell.angle_alpha   90.00
_cell.angle_beta   90.00
_cell.angle_gamma   90.00
#
_symmetry.space_group_name_H-M   'P 1'
#
loop_
_entity.id
_entity.type
_entity.pdbx_description
1 polymer ?
#
loop_
_entity_poly.entity_id
_entity_poly.type
_entity_poly.pdbx_seq_one_letter_code
_entity_poly.pdbx_strand_id
1 'polypeptide(L)' 'MHLRRGDVVTVAASGDFGKPRPAVVVQSDVFPHEHASVIVCQMTSTL' A
#
# COMPACT_ATOMS: atom_id res chain seq x y z
N MET A 1 -9.27 -9.80 0.80
CA MET A 1 -8.01 -9.75 1.60
C MET A 1 -8.24 -8.84 2.78
N HIS A 2 -7.77 -9.21 3.97
CA HIS A 2 -7.93 -8.39 5.16
C HIS A 2 -6.66 -7.55 5.35
N LEU A 3 -6.66 -6.31 4.85
CA LEU A 3 -5.53 -5.39 4.96
C LEU A 3 -5.60 -4.64 6.29
N ARG A 4 -4.49 -4.59 7.02
CA ARG A 4 -4.31 -3.89 8.29
C ARG A 4 -3.23 -2.84 8.18
N ARG A 5 -3.31 -1.82 9.04
CA ARG A 5 -2.23 -0.84 9.18
C ARG A 5 -0.91 -1.53 9.52
N GLY A 6 0.13 -1.25 8.75
CA GLY A 6 1.45 -1.86 8.91
C GLY A 6 1.70 -3.08 8.01
N ASP A 7 0.68 -3.62 7.35
CA ASP A 7 0.88 -4.68 6.35
C ASP A 7 1.75 -4.16 5.19
N VAL A 8 2.65 -5.01 4.71
CA VAL A 8 3.45 -4.74 3.51
C VAL A 8 2.83 -5.45 2.32
N VAL A 9 2.52 -4.68 1.28
CA VAL A 9 1.85 -5.18 0.09
C VAL A 9 2.62 -4.78 -1.17
N THR A 10 2.51 -5.59 -2.22
CA THR A 10 3.04 -5.23 -3.54
C THR A 10 2.03 -4.37 -4.28
N VAL A 11 2.44 -3.17 -4.70
CA VAL A 11 1.59 -2.19 -5.38
C VAL A 11 2.16 -1.91 -6.77
N ALA A 12 1.31 -2.09 -7.78
CA ALA A 12 1.57 -1.65 -9.15
C ALA A 12 0.97 -0.25 -9.34
N ALA A 13 1.72 0.78 -8.92
CA ALA A 13 1.30 2.17 -9.09
C ALA A 13 1.52 2.62 -10.54
N SER A 14 0.55 3.33 -11.12
CA SER A 14 0.66 3.96 -12.43
C SER A 14 1.65 5.14 -12.42
N GLY A 15 2.33 5.37 -13.55
CA GLY A 15 3.36 6.40 -13.71
C GLY A 15 4.78 5.82 -13.77
N ASP A 16 5.79 6.63 -13.45
CA ASP A 16 7.22 6.27 -13.63
C ASP A 16 7.79 5.40 -12.49
N PHE A 17 6.94 4.74 -11.70
CA PHE A 17 7.36 3.87 -10.59
C PHE A 17 7.95 2.53 -11.07
N GLY A 18 7.78 2.19 -12.34
CA GLY A 18 8.35 1.01 -12.98
C GLY A 18 7.65 -0.29 -12.57
N LYS A 19 8.42 -1.29 -12.13
CA LYS A 19 7.90 -2.58 -11.67
C LYS A 19 7.06 -2.42 -10.40
N PRO A 20 6.09 -3.31 -10.10
CA PRO A 20 5.38 -3.31 -8.83
C PRO A 20 6.35 -3.31 -7.64
N ARG A 21 6.12 -2.45 -6.65
CA ARG A 21 7.02 -2.24 -5.51
C ARG A 21 6.32 -2.49 -4.18
N PRO A 22 7.07 -2.83 -3.11
CA PRO A 22 6.53 -2.86 -1.76
C PRO A 22 5.99 -1.49 -1.33
N ALA A 23 4.87 -1.50 -0.63
CA ALA A 23 4.30 -0.35 0.05
C ALA A 23 3.73 -0.81 1.40
N VAL A 24 3.79 0.07 2.39
CA VAL A 24 3.16 -0.18 3.71
C VAL A 24 1.78 0.43 3.75
N VAL A 25 0.80 -0.32 4.26
CA VAL A 25 -0.55 0.19 4.53
C VAL A 25 -0.48 1.18 5.68
N VAL A 26 -0.90 2.43 5.43
CA VAL A 26 -0.92 3.50 6.44
C VAL A 26 -2.34 3.90 6.83
N GLN A 27 -3.36 3.41 6.12
CA GLN A 27 -4.77 3.60 6.47
C GLN A 27 -5.06 3.09 7.88
N SER A 28 -5.84 3.87 8.65
CA SER A 28 -6.27 3.49 10.00
C SER A 28 -7.20 2.28 9.97
N ASP A 29 -7.07 1.39 10.94
CA ASP A 29 -7.91 0.21 11.10
C ASP A 29 -9.36 0.51 11.51
N VAL A 30 -9.69 1.79 11.80
CA VAL A 30 -11.05 2.24 12.09
C VAL A 30 -11.95 2.26 10.85
N PHE A 31 -11.35 2.28 9.65
CA PHE A 31 -12.09 2.27 8.41
C PHE A 31 -12.52 0.84 8.03
N PRO A 32 -13.74 0.65 7.49
CA PRO A 32 -14.18 -0.63 6.96
C PRO A 32 -13.15 -1.32 6.06
N HIS A 33 -12.91 -2.62 6.28
CA HIS A 33 -11.97 -3.40 5.47
C HIS A 33 -12.41 -3.61 4.02
N GLU A 34 -13.71 -3.46 3.77
CA GLU A 34 -14.33 -3.67 2.47
C GLU A 34 -14.29 -2.42 1.57
N HIS A 35 -13.60 -1.36 2.00
CA HIS A 35 -13.39 -0.20 1.14
C HIS A 35 -12.67 -0.62 -0.15
N ALA A 36 -13.15 -0.09 -1.28
CA ALA A 36 -12.58 -0.36 -2.61
C ALA A 36 -11.15 0.20 -2.78
N SER A 37 -10.65 0.98 -1.83
CA SER A 37 -9.32 1.58 -1.85
C SER A 37 -8.67 1.50 -0.46
N VAL A 38 -7.34 1.58 -0.46
CA VAL A 38 -6.51 1.62 0.73
C VAL A 38 -5.43 2.71 0.58
N ILE A 39 -5.11 3.41 1.66
CA ILE A 39 -3.99 4.37 1.69
C ILE A 39 -2.68 3.62 2.00
N VAL A 40 -1.70 3.77 1.12
CA VAL A 40 -0.38 3.14 1.21
C VAL A 40 0.76 4.15 1.08
N CYS A 41 1.91 3.84 1.65
CA CYS A 41 3.16 4.57 1.46
C CYS A 41 4.16 3.68 0.70
N GLN A 42 4.57 4.09 -0.50
CA GLN A 42 5.53 3.34 -1.32
C GLN A 42 6.92 3.35 -0.71
N MET A 43 7.62 2.22 -0.84
CA MET A 43 8.98 2.05 -0.34
C MET A 43 9.99 2.04 -1.49
N THR A 44 11.17 2.61 -1.26
CA THR A 44 12.30 2.52 -2.18
C THR A 44 13.51 1.88 -1.49
N SER A 45 14.37 1.24 -2.27
CA SER A 45 15.67 0.73 -1.83
C SER A 45 16.82 1.69 -2.15
N THR A 46 16.53 2.84 -2.76
CA THR A 46 17.48 3.92 -3.01
C THR A 46 17.45 4.93 -1.87
N LEU A 47 18.60 5.47 -1.50
CA LEU A 47 18.72 6.59 -0.55
C LEU A 47 18.78 7.92 -1.30
#